data_AF-A0A931MF67-F1
#
_entry.id   AF-A0A931MF67-F1
#
_cell.length_a   1.000
_cell.length_b   1.000
_cell.length_c   1.000
_cell.angle_alpha   90.00
_cell.angle_beta   90.00
_cell.angle_gamma   90.00
#
_symmetry.space_group_name_H-M   'P 1'
#
loop_
_entity.id
_entity.type
_entity.pdbx_description
1 polymer ?
#
loop_
_entity_poly.entity_id
_entity_poly.type
_entity_poly.pdbx_seq_one_letter_code
_entity_poly.pdbx_strand_id
1 'polypeptide(L)'
;MDRIIDFVSGLKNIKTHTISLIRGSLEDESYKKIDYKKYLHAIKRLEENLKNKTSATYRFKGARIKAAQDILQRSLIHRTLLEQKRLNPCYAGRLNLVLTENGDVYPCEILMERLGNVKDYEYDIKKILRSEKARKVLTSIQDKKCFCTHECYFMTNILFNPKLYPALAKEYLQLKS
;
A
#
# COMPACT_ATOMS: atom_id res chain seq x y z
N MET A 1 -17.24 -8.94 -10.82
CA MET A 1 -16.71 -8.07 -9.75
C MET A 1 -17.83 -7.26 -9.11
N ASP A 2 -18.72 -6.67 -9.90
CA ASP A 2 -19.80 -5.79 -9.40
C ASP A 2 -20.68 -6.45 -8.33
N ARG A 3 -21.16 -7.69 -8.58
CA ARG A 3 -21.94 -8.45 -7.57
C ARG A 3 -21.26 -8.55 -6.19
N ILE A 4 -19.94 -8.68 -6.15
CA ILE A 4 -19.18 -8.77 -4.90
C ILE A 4 -19.09 -7.40 -4.23
N ILE A 5 -18.81 -6.36 -5.01
CA ILE A 5 -18.76 -4.97 -4.53
C ILE A 5 -20.12 -4.56 -3.95
N ASP A 6 -21.21 -4.87 -4.65
CA ASP A 6 -22.57 -4.55 -4.22
C ASP A 6 -22.96 -5.36 -2.97
N PHE A 7 -22.63 -6.66 -2.94
CA PHE A 7 -22.85 -7.51 -1.77
C PHE A 7 -22.13 -6.96 -0.52
N VAL A 8 -20.83 -6.64 -0.63
CA VAL A 8 -20.04 -6.10 0.48
C VAL A 8 -20.56 -4.72 0.91
N SER A 9 -21.00 -3.91 -0.04
CA SER A 9 -21.60 -2.59 0.26
C SER A 9 -22.94 -2.70 1.00
N GLY A 10 -23.69 -3.78 0.80
CA GLY A 10 -24.95 -4.06 1.49
C GLY A 10 -24.80 -4.61 2.92
N LEU A 11 -23.58 -4.96 3.35
CA LEU A 11 -23.34 -5.47 4.69
C LEU A 11 -23.54 -4.38 5.75
N LYS A 12 -24.25 -4.73 6.83
CA LYS A 12 -24.48 -3.82 7.96
C LYS A 12 -23.13 -3.41 8.58
N ASN A 13 -23.01 -2.13 8.93
CA ASN A 13 -21.83 -1.52 9.57
C ASN A 13 -20.55 -1.44 8.71
N ILE A 14 -20.58 -1.81 7.42
CA ILE A 14 -19.47 -1.57 6.52
C ILE A 14 -19.51 -0.11 6.05
N LYS A 15 -18.46 0.65 6.39
CA LYS A 15 -18.29 2.03 5.90
C LYS A 15 -17.54 2.04 4.57
N THR A 16 -16.37 1.41 4.54
CA THR A 16 -15.49 1.37 3.37
C THR A 16 -15.00 -0.05 3.17
N HIS A 17 -14.82 -0.45 1.91
CA HIS A 17 -14.13 -1.67 1.54
C HIS A 17 -13.12 -1.38 0.44
N THR A 18 -12.13 -2.26 0.33
CA THR A 18 -11.09 -2.19 -0.68
C THR A 18 -10.80 -3.58 -1.22
N ILE A 19 -10.09 -3.65 -2.34
CA ILE A 19 -9.62 -4.89 -2.94
C ILE A 19 -8.11 -4.86 -2.82
N SER A 20 -7.55 -5.96 -2.32
CA SER A 20 -6.11 -6.16 -2.22
C SER A 20 -5.67 -7.26 -3.18
N LEU A 21 -4.44 -7.12 -3.67
CA LEU A 21 -3.84 -8.13 -4.53
C LEU A 21 -3.19 -9.23 -3.69
N ILE A 22 -3.26 -10.46 -4.18
CA ILE A 22 -2.57 -11.60 -3.57
C ILE A 22 -1.06 -11.45 -3.82
N ARG A 23 -0.26 -11.72 -2.78
CA ARG A 23 1.19 -11.51 -2.71
C ARG A 23 1.84 -12.60 -1.86
N GLY A 24 3.16 -12.70 -1.91
CA GLY A 24 3.95 -13.63 -1.10
C GLY A 24 4.14 -15.01 -1.73
N SER A 25 4.64 -15.97 -0.97
CA SER A 25 4.75 -17.38 -1.37
C SER A 25 3.38 -18.06 -1.20
N LEU A 26 2.81 -18.59 -2.27
CA LEU A 26 1.54 -19.30 -2.24
C LEU A 26 1.79 -20.78 -2.53
N GLU A 27 0.95 -21.65 -1.97
CA GLU A 27 0.96 -23.07 -2.33
C GLU A 27 0.57 -23.27 -3.80
N ASP A 28 -0.44 -22.53 -4.27
CA ASP A 28 -0.80 -22.44 -5.68
C ASP A 28 -0.43 -21.07 -6.26
N GLU A 29 0.63 -21.05 -7.07
CA GLU A 29 1.12 -19.88 -7.80
C GLU A 29 0.14 -19.38 -8.87
N SER A 30 -0.84 -20.20 -9.28
CA SER A 30 -1.87 -19.80 -10.26
C SER A 30 -2.70 -18.60 -9.79
N TYR A 31 -2.88 -18.44 -8.47
CA TYR A 31 -3.62 -17.30 -7.90
C TYR A 31 -2.91 -15.95 -8.08
N LYS A 32 -1.61 -15.94 -8.39
CA LYS A 32 -0.89 -14.71 -8.76
C LYS A 32 -1.21 -14.25 -10.19
N LYS A 33 -1.79 -15.12 -11.03
CA LYS A 33 -2.23 -14.76 -12.39
C LYS A 33 -3.53 -13.96 -12.30
N ILE A 34 -3.37 -12.69 -11.96
CA ILE A 34 -4.48 -11.75 -11.84
C ILE A 34 -4.87 -11.24 -13.23
N ASP A 35 -6.16 -11.27 -13.52
CA ASP A 35 -6.71 -10.59 -14.70
C ASP A 35 -6.72 -9.07 -14.45
N TYR A 36 -5.75 -8.38 -15.07
CA TYR A 36 -5.59 -6.93 -14.95
C TYR A 36 -6.86 -6.16 -15.35
N LYS A 37 -7.64 -6.67 -16.32
CA LYS A 37 -8.88 -6.01 -16.77
C LYS A 37 -9.95 -6.08 -15.69
N LYS A 38 -10.09 -7.23 -15.01
CA LYS A 38 -11.01 -7.37 -13.88
C LYS A 38 -10.61 -6.49 -12.71
N TYR A 39 -9.32 -6.39 -12.42
CA TYR A 39 -8.83 -5.48 -11.38
C TYR A 39 -9.10 -4.02 -11.75
N LEU A 40 -8.80 -3.60 -12.98
CA LEU A 40 -9.07 -2.25 -13.49
C LEU A 40 -10.56 -1.88 -13.40
N HIS A 41 -11.44 -2.81 -13.80
CA HIS A 41 -12.88 -2.63 -13.70
C HIS A 41 -13.31 -2.40 -12.25
N ALA A 42 -12.81 -3.24 -11.33
CA ALA A 42 -13.15 -3.15 -9.93
C ALA A 42 -12.67 -1.85 -9.27
N ILE A 43 -11.43 -1.40 -9.54
CA ILE A 43 -10.94 -0.14 -8.97
C ILE A 43 -11.68 1.07 -9.53
N LYS A 44 -12.06 1.07 -10.82
CA LYS A 44 -12.88 2.13 -11.43
C LYS A 44 -14.26 2.21 -10.78
N ARG A 45 -14.90 1.06 -10.56
CA ARG A 45 -16.18 0.99 -9.87
C ARG A 45 -16.09 1.56 -8.45
N LEU A 46 -15.04 1.21 -7.71
CA LEU A 46 -14.83 1.76 -6.36
C LEU A 46 -14.53 3.27 -6.38
N GLU A 47 -13.80 3.75 -7.38
CA GLU A 47 -13.54 5.18 -7.59
C GLU A 47 -14.84 5.94 -7.91
N GLU A 48 -15.67 5.42 -8.82
CA GLU A 48 -16.99 5.99 -9.13
C GLU A 48 -17.88 6.04 -7.90
N ASN A 49 -17.90 4.98 -7.09
CA ASN A 49 -18.68 4.94 -5.86
C ASN A 49 -18.24 6.00 -4.84
N LEU A 50 -16.94 6.27 -4.75
CA LEU A 50 -16.40 7.34 -3.92
C LEU A 50 -16.74 8.74 -4.48
N LYS A 51 -16.59 8.94 -5.79
CA LYS A 51 -16.90 10.22 -6.47
C LYS A 51 -18.39 10.57 -6.43
N ASN A 52 -19.26 9.56 -6.52
CA ASN A 52 -20.72 9.71 -6.52
C ASN A 52 -21.35 9.60 -5.11
N LYS A 53 -20.54 9.46 -4.05
CA LYS A 53 -21.00 9.32 -2.65
C LYS A 53 -21.95 8.13 -2.41
N THR A 54 -21.91 7.11 -3.25
CA THR A 54 -22.70 5.88 -3.04
C THR A 54 -22.07 4.95 -2.00
N SER A 55 -20.79 5.16 -1.68
CA SER A 55 -20.11 4.51 -0.54
C SER A 55 -19.87 5.48 0.61
N ALA A 56 -20.03 5.00 1.84
CA ALA A 56 -19.73 5.81 3.02
C ALA A 56 -18.23 6.12 3.07
N THR A 57 -17.89 7.36 3.42
CA THR A 57 -16.51 7.76 3.67
C THR A 57 -16.24 7.79 5.18
N TYR A 58 -14.98 7.76 5.57
CA TYR A 58 -14.62 7.90 6.98
C TYR A 58 -15.12 9.24 7.55
N ARG A 59 -15.48 9.27 8.84
CA ARG A 59 -16.05 10.46 9.51
C ARG A 59 -14.97 11.26 10.27
N PHE A 60 -13.81 11.52 9.67
CA PHE A 60 -12.74 12.33 10.27
C PHE A 60 -12.33 13.52 9.39
N LYS A 61 -11.76 14.57 10.03
CA LYS A 61 -11.20 15.77 9.37
C LYS A 61 -9.99 15.37 8.51
N GLY A 62 -10.23 14.95 7.27
CA GLY A 62 -9.21 14.39 6.37
C GLY A 62 -9.70 13.21 5.52
N ALA A 63 -10.95 12.76 5.71
CA ALA A 63 -11.51 11.63 4.96
C ALA A 63 -11.47 11.81 3.44
N ARG A 64 -11.61 13.04 2.94
CA ARG A 64 -11.46 13.36 1.51
C ARG A 64 -10.04 13.15 1.00
N ILE A 65 -9.02 13.50 1.80
CA ILE A 65 -7.61 13.23 1.44
C ILE A 65 -7.37 11.73 1.42
N LYS A 66 -7.91 10.99 2.39
CA LYS A 66 -7.82 9.53 2.42
C LYS A 66 -8.46 8.89 1.18
N ALA A 67 -9.66 9.33 0.80
CA ALA A 67 -10.33 8.84 -0.40
C ALA A 67 -9.53 9.16 -1.68
N ALA A 68 -8.98 10.37 -1.79
CA ALA A 68 -8.12 10.75 -2.92
C ALA A 68 -6.84 9.88 -2.97
N GLN A 69 -6.23 9.64 -1.80
CA GLN A 69 -5.08 8.75 -1.67
C GLN A 69 -5.42 7.31 -2.08
N ASP A 70 -6.60 6.79 -1.73
CA ASP A 70 -7.05 5.45 -2.09
C ASP A 70 -7.26 5.30 -3.62
N ILE A 71 -7.84 6.31 -4.26
CA ILE A 71 -7.99 6.35 -5.73
C ILE A 71 -6.60 6.33 -6.40
N LEU A 72 -5.71 7.25 -5.98
CA LEU A 72 -4.37 7.35 -6.53
C LEU A 72 -3.54 6.08 -6.30
N GLN A 73 -3.64 5.49 -5.10
CA GLN A 73 -2.99 4.23 -4.75
C GLN A 73 -3.41 3.09 -5.68
N ARG A 74 -4.71 2.89 -5.89
CA ARG A 74 -5.22 1.81 -6.74
C ARG A 74 -4.76 1.97 -8.19
N SER A 75 -4.76 3.20 -8.70
CA SER A 75 -4.25 3.53 -10.02
C SER A 75 -2.75 3.22 -10.15
N LEU A 76 -1.93 3.63 -9.18
CA LEU A 76 -0.50 3.32 -9.16
C LEU A 76 -0.23 1.82 -9.04
N ILE A 77 -0.98 1.10 -8.21
CA ILE A 77 -0.86 -0.35 -8.08
C ILE A 77 -1.17 -1.06 -9.40
N HIS A 78 -2.26 -0.68 -10.08
CA HIS A 78 -2.60 -1.21 -11.41
C HIS A 78 -1.48 -0.95 -12.42
N ARG A 79 -0.91 0.26 -12.40
CA ARG A 79 0.20 0.61 -13.28
C ARG A 79 1.48 -0.17 -12.96
N THR A 80 1.81 -0.35 -11.68
CA THR A 80 2.95 -1.17 -11.25
C THR A 80 2.77 -2.64 -11.64
N LEU A 81 1.54 -3.16 -11.56
CA LEU A 81 1.21 -4.50 -12.04
C LEU A 81 1.50 -4.68 -13.54
N LEU A 82 1.11 -3.72 -14.37
CA LEU A 82 1.33 -3.76 -15.82
C LEU A 82 2.79 -3.58 -16.21
N GLU A 83 3.47 -2.60 -15.61
CA GLU A 83 4.85 -2.25 -15.97
C GLU A 83 5.89 -3.14 -15.29
N GLN A 84 5.51 -3.88 -14.24
CA GLN A 84 6.39 -4.68 -13.35
C GLN A 84 7.63 -3.89 -12.89
N LYS A 85 7.46 -2.58 -12.70
CA LYS A 85 8.51 -1.63 -12.37
C LYS A 85 8.10 -0.73 -11.24
N ARG A 86 9.09 -0.29 -10.48
CA ARG A 86 8.89 0.63 -9.38
C ARG A 86 8.60 2.04 -9.89
N LEU A 87 7.38 2.51 -9.61
CA LEU A 87 6.91 3.84 -10.02
C LEU A 87 7.31 4.95 -9.04
N ASN A 88 7.44 4.63 -7.76
CA ASN A 88 7.67 5.58 -6.68
C ASN A 88 8.74 5.07 -5.70
N PRO A 89 9.40 5.97 -4.95
CA PRO A 89 10.29 5.54 -3.87
C PRO A 89 9.52 4.74 -2.81
N CYS A 90 10.20 3.75 -2.25
CA CYS A 90 9.74 2.91 -1.16
C CYS A 90 10.39 3.42 0.12
N TYR A 91 9.57 3.72 1.12
CA TYR A 91 10.02 4.12 2.45
C TYR A 91 9.96 2.98 3.47
N ALA A 92 9.82 1.73 3.01
CA ALA A 92 9.97 0.53 3.82
C ALA A 92 11.33 0.53 4.52
N GLY A 93 11.35 0.20 5.81
CA GLY A 93 12.54 0.25 6.64
C GLY A 93 12.95 1.66 7.12
N ARG A 94 12.22 2.72 6.72
CA ARG A 94 12.42 4.09 7.24
C ARG A 94 11.17 4.62 7.95
N LEU A 95 10.02 4.52 7.30
CA LEU A 95 8.73 4.96 7.84
C LEU A 95 7.88 3.80 8.36
N ASN A 96 8.08 2.59 7.81
CA ASN A 96 7.40 1.38 8.24
C ASN A 96 8.44 0.30 8.57
N LEU A 97 8.15 -0.51 9.57
CA LEU A 97 8.96 -1.64 10.00
C LEU A 97 8.03 -2.79 10.38
N VAL A 98 8.52 -4.01 10.21
CA VAL A 98 7.83 -5.22 10.66
C VAL A 98 8.64 -5.78 11.81
N LEU A 99 7.99 -5.97 12.95
CA LEU A 99 8.56 -6.61 14.13
C LEU A 99 7.88 -7.97 14.31
N THR A 100 8.66 -9.04 14.33
CA THR A 100 8.16 -10.39 14.59
C THR A 100 8.08 -10.67 16.09
N GLU A 101 7.37 -11.73 16.45
CA GLU A 101 7.24 -12.25 17.82
C GLU A 101 8.59 -12.63 18.44
N ASN A 102 9.57 -13.02 17.61
CA ASN A 102 10.93 -13.34 18.05
C ASN A 102 11.77 -12.08 18.34
N GLY A 103 11.25 -10.90 18.02
CA GLY A 103 11.93 -9.62 18.16
C GLY A 103 12.74 -9.21 16.92
N ASP A 104 12.60 -9.92 15.81
CA ASP A 104 13.33 -9.60 14.58
C ASP A 104 12.65 -8.44 13.83
N VAL A 105 13.47 -7.50 13.37
CA VAL A 105 13.02 -6.30 12.65
C VAL A 105 13.32 -6.46 11.16
N TYR A 106 12.30 -6.25 10.33
CA TYR A 106 12.35 -6.31 8.87
C TYR A 106 11.89 -4.99 8.25
N PRO A 107 12.33 -4.66 7.02
CA PRO A 107 11.92 -3.44 6.35
C PRO A 107 10.48 -3.52 5.81
N CYS A 108 10.02 -4.70 5.39
CA CYS A 108 8.64 -5.01 5.01
C CYS A 108 8.34 -6.51 5.15
N GLU A 109 7.08 -6.91 4.99
CA GLU A 109 6.61 -8.30 5.17
C GLU A 109 7.07 -9.25 4.05
N ILE A 110 7.53 -8.69 2.92
CA ILE A 110 7.93 -9.47 1.74
C ILE A 110 9.43 -9.75 1.73
N LEU A 111 10.23 -8.85 2.30
CA LEU A 111 11.68 -8.98 2.29
C LEU A 111 12.13 -9.83 3.48
N MET A 112 12.82 -10.93 3.18
CA MET A 112 13.41 -11.83 4.18
C MET A 112 14.71 -11.28 4.80
N GLU A 113 15.19 -10.12 4.37
CA GLU A 113 16.41 -9.51 4.88
C GLU A 113 16.15 -8.85 6.25
N ARG A 114 16.58 -9.54 7.33
CA ARG A 114 16.48 -9.03 8.70
C ARG A 114 17.41 -7.84 8.93
N LEU A 115 16.88 -6.72 9.40
CA LEU A 115 17.63 -5.51 9.79
C LEU A 115 18.42 -5.74 11.10
N GLY A 116 17.79 -6.38 12.09
CA GLY A 116 18.38 -6.73 13.38
C GLY A 116 17.35 -7.37 14.32
N ASN A 117 17.74 -7.70 15.56
CA ASN A 117 16.80 -8.14 16.60
C ASN A 117 16.77 -7.09 17.72
N VAL A 118 15.59 -6.79 18.25
CA VAL A 118 15.43 -5.78 19.32
C VAL A 118 16.18 -6.12 20.60
N LYS A 119 16.38 -7.41 20.90
CA LYS A 119 17.09 -7.87 22.10
C LYS A 119 18.57 -7.49 22.06
N ASP A 120 19.19 -7.49 20.88
CA ASP A 120 20.61 -7.19 20.69
C ASP A 120 20.92 -5.68 20.82
N TYR A 121 19.89 -4.84 20.74
CA TYR A 121 20.03 -3.38 20.70
C TYR A 121 19.28 -2.68 21.84
N GLU A 122 19.07 -3.38 22.97
CA GLU A 122 18.38 -2.83 24.14
C GLU A 122 17.00 -2.24 23.80
N TYR A 123 16.30 -2.86 22.85
CA TYR A 123 15.00 -2.42 22.33
C TYR A 123 15.01 -1.04 21.64
N ASP A 124 16.17 -0.50 21.30
CA ASP A 124 16.30 0.76 20.55
C ASP A 124 16.30 0.52 19.04
N ILE A 125 15.14 0.71 18.42
CA ILE A 125 14.95 0.59 16.97
C ILE A 125 15.86 1.56 16.20
N LYS A 126 16.15 2.76 16.73
CA LYS A 126 17.02 3.72 16.03
C LYS A 126 18.45 3.22 15.95
N LYS A 127 18.94 2.53 16.98
CA LYS A 127 20.25 1.86 16.94
C LYS A 127 20.26 0.76 15.87
N ILE A 128 19.21 -0.06 15.78
CA ILE A 128 19.07 -1.11 14.74
C ILE A 128 19.14 -0.50 13.35
N LEU A 129 18.36 0.56 13.07
CA LEU A 129 18.33 1.21 11.76
C LEU A 129 19.66 1.89 11.37
N ARG A 130 20.48 2.25 12.37
CA ARG A 130 21.81 2.82 12.14
C ARG A 130 22.90 1.76 11.95
N SER A 131 22.61 0.49 12.21
CA SER A 131 23.55 -0.60 12.01
C SER A 131 23.99 -0.70 10.55
N GLU A 132 25.21 -1.19 10.32
CA GLU A 132 25.75 -1.38 8.98
C GLU A 132 24.88 -2.33 8.16
N LYS A 133 24.37 -3.40 8.81
CA LYS A 133 23.46 -4.36 8.19
C LYS A 133 22.19 -3.68 7.71
N ALA A 134 21.50 -2.92 8.57
CA ALA A 134 20.27 -2.22 8.19
C ALA A 134 20.54 -1.22 7.04
N ARG A 135 21.64 -0.46 7.09
CA ARG A 135 22.00 0.46 6.02
C ARG A 135 22.19 -0.24 4.67
N LYS A 136 22.87 -1.39 4.64
CA LYS A 136 23.05 -2.19 3.41
C LYS A 136 21.71 -2.63 2.81
N VAL A 137 20.81 -3.15 3.64
CA VAL A 137 19.46 -3.56 3.22
C VAL A 137 18.67 -2.36 2.68
N LEU A 138 18.68 -1.23 3.39
CA LEU A 138 17.97 -0.02 2.99
C LEU A 138 18.49 0.57 1.67
N THR A 139 19.80 0.54 1.44
CA THR A 139 20.40 0.96 0.16
C THR A 139 19.97 0.02 -0.97
N SER A 140 19.99 -1.30 -0.75
CA SER A 140 19.52 -2.29 -1.71
C SER A 140 18.06 -2.05 -2.14
N ILE A 141 17.21 -1.65 -1.18
CA ILE A 141 15.82 -1.26 -1.47
C ILE A 141 15.79 0.01 -2.33
N GLN A 142 16.65 1.01 -2.08
CA GLN A 142 16.65 2.25 -2.85
C GLN A 142 17.11 2.07 -4.30
N ASP A 143 17.99 1.12 -4.56
CA ASP A 143 18.52 0.77 -5.89
C ASP A 143 17.51 0.08 -6.82
N LYS A 144 16.21 0.23 -6.55
CA LYS A 144 15.06 -0.22 -7.38
C LYS A 144 15.00 -1.72 -7.66
N LYS A 145 15.66 -2.57 -6.87
CA LYS A 145 15.61 -4.03 -7.03
C LYS A 145 14.25 -4.67 -6.78
N CYS A 146 13.29 -3.93 -6.23
CA CYS A 146 11.94 -4.40 -5.95
C CYS A 146 10.88 -3.45 -6.51
N PHE A 147 9.75 -4.01 -6.93
CA PHE A 147 8.48 -3.28 -7.12
C PHE A 147 7.46 -3.79 -6.10
N CYS A 148 6.60 -2.90 -5.63
CA CYS A 148 5.61 -3.22 -4.60
C CYS A 148 4.21 -3.09 -5.20
N THR A 149 3.27 -3.90 -4.75
CA THR A 149 1.83 -3.77 -5.03
C THR A 149 1.03 -3.69 -3.73
N HIS A 150 1.71 -3.56 -2.59
CA HIS A 150 1.13 -3.61 -1.25
C HIS A 150 0.52 -2.26 -0.87
N GLU A 151 -0.79 -2.25 -0.59
CA GLU A 151 -1.57 -1.04 -0.40
C GLU A 151 -1.01 -0.21 0.78
N CYS A 152 -0.78 -0.83 1.94
CA CYS A 152 -0.27 -0.15 3.14
C CYS A 152 1.01 0.68 2.88
N TYR A 153 1.97 0.15 2.12
CA TYR A 153 3.19 0.90 1.78
C TYR A 153 2.93 2.01 0.77
N PHE A 154 2.03 1.79 -0.20
CA PHE A 154 1.65 2.87 -1.13
C PHE A 154 1.01 4.04 -0.42
N MET A 155 0.19 3.80 0.61
CA MET A 155 -0.42 4.89 1.38
C MET A 155 0.67 5.80 1.96
N THR A 156 1.67 5.23 2.65
CA THR A 156 2.80 6.01 3.17
C THR A 156 3.66 6.60 2.06
N ASN A 157 3.89 5.86 0.98
CA ASN A 157 4.72 6.34 -0.13
C ASN A 157 4.07 7.48 -0.90
N ILE A 158 2.75 7.58 -0.93
CA ILE A 158 2.02 8.71 -1.53
C ILE A 158 2.05 9.91 -0.58
N LEU A 159 1.68 9.69 0.68
CA LEU A 159 1.56 10.76 1.67
C LEU A 159 2.88 11.43 2.03
N PHE A 160 4.00 10.70 1.99
CA PHE A 160 5.34 11.22 2.31
C PHE A 160 6.21 11.43 1.05
N ASN A 161 5.61 11.50 -0.13
CA ASN A 161 6.31 11.85 -1.37
C ASN A 161 5.75 13.14 -1.97
N PRO A 162 6.44 14.28 -1.77
CA PRO A 162 6.01 15.57 -2.31
C PRO A 162 5.79 15.57 -3.83
N LYS A 163 6.48 14.71 -4.58
CA LYS A 163 6.29 14.60 -6.04
C LYS A 163 4.91 14.10 -6.44
N LEU A 164 4.19 13.42 -5.55
CA LEU A 164 2.83 12.90 -5.80
C LEU A 164 1.73 13.85 -5.31
N TYR A 165 2.07 14.95 -4.65
CA TYR A 165 1.07 15.91 -4.14
C TYR A 165 0.23 16.56 -5.25
N PRO A 166 0.77 16.93 -6.43
CA PRO A 166 -0.07 17.44 -7.52
C PRO A 166 -1.12 16.42 -7.98
N ALA A 167 -0.75 15.14 -8.09
CA ALA A 167 -1.67 14.07 -8.45
C ALA A 167 -2.71 13.82 -7.35
N LEU A 168 -2.30 13.84 -6.09
CA LEU A 168 -3.20 13.71 -4.93
C LEU A 168 -4.20 14.87 -4.86
N ALA A 169 -3.74 16.11 -5.08
CA ALA A 169 -4.59 17.30 -5.12
C ALA A 169 -5.59 17.23 -6.27
N LYS A 170 -5.18 16.74 -7.45
CA LYS A 170 -6.07 16.52 -8.59
C LYS A 170 -7.20 15.53 -8.24
N GLU A 171 -6.91 14.42 -7.56
CA GLU A 171 -7.96 13.48 -7.11
C GLU A 171 -8.83 14.07 -5.99
N TYR A 172 -8.24 14.84 -5.08
CA TYR A 172 -8.97 15.51 -4.01
C TYR A 172 -10.01 16.52 -4.53
N LEU A 173 -9.67 17.28 -5.58
CA LEU A 173 -10.56 18.25 -6.21
C LEU A 173 -11.72 17.58 -6.97
N GLN A 174 -11.51 16.37 -7.50
CA GLN A 174 -12.56 15.60 -8.19
C GLN A 174 -13.59 15.01 -7.23
N LEU A 175 -13.26 14.88 -5.93
CA LEU A 175 -14.20 14.42 -4.92
C LEU A 175 -15.18 15.54 -4.57
N LYS A 176 -16.47 15.36 -4.90
CA LYS A 176 -17.54 16.29 -4.55
C LYS A 176 -17.61 16.49 -3.02
N SER A 177 -17.69 17.75 -2.59
CA SER A 177 -17.89 18.10 -1.17
C SER A 177 -19.25 17.67 -0.68
#